data_AF-A0A2N0LM47-F1
#
_entry.id   AF-A0A2N0LM47-F1
#
_cell.length_a   1.000
_cell.length_b   1.000
_cell.length_c   1.000
_cell.angle_alpha   90.00
_cell.angle_beta   90.00
_cell.angle_gamma   90.00
#
_symmetry.space_group_name_H-M   'P 1'
#
loop_
_entity.id
_entity.type
_entity.pdbx_description
1 polymer ?
#
loop_
_entity_poly.entity_id
_entity_poly.type
_entity_poly.pdbx_seq_one_letter_code
_entity_poly.pdbx_strand_id
1 'polypeptide(L)'
;MIRIRPKHSTSSMTLPNPPRSKVLQSIINSLKPGGAYFRGEFAAPSHLHESVDHMLGPTLCGVSVMYCITTSLAYGGAGLGTMWGEHTGREFLEDAGFIDIQVARMEGDPLHNIFVSTKR
;
A
#
# COMPACT_ATOMS: atom_id res chain seq x y z
N MET A 1 -5.22 21.52 38.99
CA MET A 1 -4.41 22.08 37.88
C MET A 1 -3.42 21.00 37.45
N ILE A 2 -3.75 20.21 36.42
CA ILE A 2 -2.93 19.07 35.98
C ILE A 2 -2.00 19.57 34.88
N ARG A 3 -0.69 19.52 35.13
CA ARG A 3 0.36 20.05 34.25
C ARG A 3 0.86 18.91 33.36
N ILE A 4 0.42 18.87 32.11
CA ILE A 4 0.86 17.88 31.11
C ILE A 4 2.19 18.36 30.51
N ARG A 5 3.25 17.57 30.67
CA ARG A 5 4.57 17.84 30.03
C ARG A 5 4.49 17.49 28.54
N PRO A 6 4.92 18.39 27.62
CA PRO A 6 5.00 18.05 26.21
C PRO A 6 6.22 17.15 25.98
N LYS A 7 6.00 15.98 25.38
CA LYS A 7 7.04 15.05 24.93
C LYS A 7 7.29 15.26 23.43
N HIS A 8 7.83 16.40 23.03
CA HIS A 8 8.33 16.54 21.65
C HIS A 8 9.70 17.21 21.65
N SER A 9 10.73 16.36 21.71
CA SER A 9 12.08 16.68 21.26
C SER A 9 12.04 16.72 19.74
N THR A 10 12.35 17.88 19.18
CA THR A 10 12.55 18.11 17.75
C THR A 10 13.76 17.33 17.27
N SER A 11 13.53 16.16 16.66
CA SER A 11 14.51 15.45 15.83
C SER A 11 13.90 15.25 14.45
N SER A 12 14.65 15.71 13.43
CA SER A 12 14.51 15.45 11.99
C SER A 12 13.39 14.48 11.60
N MET A 13 12.32 15.02 11.01
CA MET A 13 11.18 14.28 10.49
C MET A 13 11.54 13.64 9.15
N THR A 14 12.52 12.74 9.14
CA THR A 14 12.55 11.66 8.15
C THR A 14 11.65 10.56 8.69
N LEU A 15 10.44 10.42 8.12
CA LEU A 15 9.57 9.30 8.45
C LEU A 15 10.38 8.01 8.24
N PRO A 16 10.61 7.19 9.29
CA PRO A 16 11.33 5.94 9.14
C PRO A 16 10.57 5.10 8.11
N ASN A 17 11.27 4.64 7.07
CA ASN A 17 10.69 3.79 6.05
C ASN A 17 10.11 2.56 6.78
N PRO A 18 8.78 2.43 6.89
CA PRO A 18 8.15 1.41 7.71
C PRO A 18 8.56 0.04 7.16
N PRO A 19 8.75 -0.98 8.03
CA PRO A 19 9.23 -2.28 7.59
C PRO A 19 8.32 -2.81 6.47
N ARG A 20 8.89 -2.93 5.27
CA ARG A 20 8.24 -3.45 4.08
C ARG A 20 7.60 -4.80 4.46
N SER A 21 6.29 -4.89 4.19
CA SER A 21 5.28 -5.28 5.18
C SER A 21 5.47 -6.62 5.92
N LYS A 22 5.37 -6.59 7.27
CA LYS A 22 5.22 -7.80 8.10
C LYS A 22 4.03 -8.67 7.68
N VAL A 23 2.99 -8.06 7.11
CA VAL A 23 1.79 -8.77 6.63
C VAL A 23 2.13 -9.68 5.45
N LEU A 24 2.81 -9.17 4.41
CA LEU A 24 3.18 -10.00 3.26
C LEU A 24 4.16 -11.11 3.67
N GLN A 25 5.06 -10.84 4.61
CA GLN A 25 5.94 -11.85 5.19
C GLN A 25 5.15 -12.95 5.92
N SER A 26 4.13 -12.60 6.70
CA SER A 26 3.25 -13.60 7.33
C SER A 26 2.47 -14.41 6.30
N ILE A 27 1.99 -13.77 5.22
CA ILE A 27 1.26 -14.45 4.15
C ILE A 27 2.17 -15.45 3.44
N ILE A 28 3.34 -15.03 2.95
CA ILE A 28 4.23 -15.92 2.22
C ILE A 28 4.72 -17.08 3.10
N ASN A 29 4.94 -16.86 4.39
CA ASN A 29 5.30 -17.92 5.33
C ASN A 29 4.17 -18.94 5.55
N SER A 30 2.91 -18.51 5.39
CA SER A 30 1.73 -19.37 5.53
C SER A 30 1.42 -20.19 4.26
N LEU A 31 1.96 -19.80 3.10
CA LEU A 31 1.76 -20.53 1.85
C LEU A 31 2.65 -21.78 1.75
N LYS A 32 2.12 -22.83 1.14
CA LYS A 32 2.93 -23.99 0.71
C LYS A 32 3.84 -23.61 -0.46
N PRO A 33 4.97 -24.32 -0.69
CA PRO A 33 5.76 -24.15 -1.92
C PRO A 33 4.87 -24.28 -3.16
N GLY A 34 5.04 -23.38 -4.13
CA GLY A 34 4.18 -23.26 -5.31
C GLY A 34 2.79 -22.63 -5.06
N GLY A 35 2.48 -22.20 -3.85
CA GLY A 35 1.22 -21.53 -3.53
C GLY A 35 1.12 -20.14 -4.16
N ALA A 36 -0.07 -19.76 -4.62
CA ALA A 36 -0.34 -18.45 -5.20
C ALA A 36 -0.99 -17.49 -4.18
N TYR A 37 -0.66 -16.21 -4.31
CA TYR A 37 -1.28 -15.09 -3.62
C TYR A 37 -1.96 -14.18 -4.63
N PHE A 38 -3.20 -13.80 -4.32
CA PHE A 38 -4.03 -12.93 -5.13
C PHE A 38 -4.33 -11.64 -4.35
N ARG A 39 -4.15 -10.49 -4.99
CA ARG A 39 -4.41 -9.20 -4.37
C ARG A 39 -5.05 -8.23 -5.36
N GLY A 40 -6.24 -7.75 -5.03
CA GLY A 40 -6.87 -6.62 -5.72
C GLY A 40 -6.45 -5.30 -5.07
N GLU A 41 -6.00 -4.35 -5.86
CA GLU A 41 -5.66 -2.99 -5.43
C GLU A 41 -6.21 -1.98 -6.42
N PHE A 42 -6.44 -0.74 -5.96
CA PHE A 42 -6.84 0.33 -6.87
C PHE A 42 -5.75 0.58 -7.92
N ALA A 43 -6.16 0.60 -9.19
CA ALA A 43 -5.34 0.97 -10.33
C ALA A 43 -5.09 2.48 -10.28
N ALA A 44 -4.06 2.87 -9.55
CA ALA A 44 -3.60 4.25 -9.50
C ALA A 44 -2.30 4.41 -10.28
N PRO A 45 -2.15 5.50 -11.05
CA PRO A 45 -0.86 5.83 -11.63
C PRO A 45 0.15 6.18 -10.54
N SER A 46 1.44 5.99 -10.84
CA SER A 46 2.53 6.22 -9.90
C SER A 46 2.73 7.70 -9.56
N HIS A 47 2.26 8.62 -10.41
CA HIS A 47 2.34 10.06 -10.16
C HIS A 47 0.95 10.67 -9.98
N LEU A 48 0.83 11.53 -8.96
CA LEU A 48 -0.43 12.19 -8.62
C LEU A 48 -1.03 13.01 -9.78
N HIS A 49 -0.19 13.63 -10.62
CA HIS A 49 -0.67 14.44 -11.75
C HIS A 49 -1.43 13.60 -12.79
N GLU A 50 -1.05 12.34 -12.95
CA GLU A 50 -1.74 11.39 -13.84
C GLU A 50 -3.11 10.95 -13.25
N SER A 51 -3.29 11.05 -11.93
CA SER A 51 -4.57 10.78 -11.27
C SER A 51 -5.59 11.91 -11.43
N VAL A 52 -5.17 13.12 -11.83
CA VAL A 52 -6.06 14.29 -11.93
C VAL A 52 -7.07 14.12 -13.08
N ASP A 53 -6.64 13.50 -14.18
CA ASP A 53 -7.50 13.22 -15.33
C ASP A 53 -8.36 11.96 -15.15
N HIS A 54 -8.16 11.21 -14.06
CA HIS A 54 -8.95 10.03 -13.76
C HIS A 54 -10.31 10.42 -13.20
N MET A 55 -11.40 9.88 -13.75
CA MET A 55 -12.78 10.24 -13.40
C MET A 55 -13.08 10.19 -11.89
N LEU A 56 -12.44 9.27 -11.17
CA LEU A 56 -12.57 9.12 -9.70
C LEU A 56 -11.32 9.56 -8.92
N GLY A 57 -10.31 10.12 -9.56
CA GLY A 57 -9.04 10.49 -8.93
C GLY A 57 -9.18 11.39 -7.70
N PRO A 58 -9.91 12.52 -7.79
CA PRO A 58 -10.15 13.40 -6.64
C PRO A 58 -10.88 12.70 -5.50
N THR A 59 -11.89 11.87 -5.80
CA THR A 59 -12.65 11.11 -4.82
C THR A 59 -11.77 10.09 -4.09
N LEU A 60 -10.97 9.32 -4.82
CA LEU A 60 -10.06 8.32 -4.25
C LEU A 60 -8.95 8.98 -3.42
N CYS A 61 -8.43 10.13 -3.85
CA CYS A 61 -7.51 10.94 -3.04
C CYS A 61 -8.18 11.39 -1.74
N GLY A 62 -9.43 11.90 -1.81
CA GLY A 62 -10.21 12.30 -0.65
C GLY A 62 -10.42 11.17 0.34
N VAL A 63 -10.85 9.99 -0.12
CA VAL A 63 -10.99 8.79 0.73
C VAL A 63 -9.65 8.39 1.34
N SER A 64 -8.57 8.45 0.57
CA SER A 64 -7.22 8.11 1.02
C SER A 64 -6.80 9.00 2.20
N VAL A 65 -6.93 10.33 2.09
CA VAL A 65 -6.52 11.27 3.14
C VAL A 65 -7.48 11.34 4.32
N MET A 66 -8.77 11.04 4.11
CA MET A 66 -9.75 11.07 5.20
C MET A 66 -9.79 9.75 5.98
N TYR A 67 -9.33 8.64 5.41
CA TYR A 67 -9.44 7.33 6.04
C TYR A 67 -8.18 6.46 5.92
N CYS A 68 -7.78 6.04 4.73
CA CYS A 68 -6.77 4.99 4.58
C CYS A 68 -5.39 5.39 5.14
N ILE A 69 -4.95 6.61 4.83
CA ILE A 69 -3.69 7.15 5.33
C ILE A 69 -3.78 7.40 6.83
N THR A 70 -4.82 8.09 7.28
CA THR A 70 -4.98 8.50 8.68
C THR A 70 -5.07 7.31 9.61
N THR A 71 -5.86 6.28 9.25
CA THR A 71 -5.97 5.05 10.03
C THR A 71 -4.67 4.26 10.04
N SER A 72 -3.98 4.12 8.90
CA SER A 72 -2.69 3.45 8.83
C SER A 72 -1.66 4.12 9.75
N LEU A 73 -1.54 5.45 9.68
CA LEU A 73 -0.61 6.21 10.51
C LEU A 73 -0.98 6.17 12.01
N ALA A 74 -2.27 6.19 12.35
CA ALA A 74 -2.72 6.10 13.74
C ALA A 74 -2.25 4.82 14.45
N TYR A 75 -2.09 3.72 13.71
CA TYR A 75 -1.56 2.45 14.23
C TYR A 75 -0.07 2.23 13.92
N GLY A 76 0.67 3.28 13.53
CA GLY A 76 2.11 3.20 13.23
C GLY A 76 2.44 2.50 11.92
N GLY A 77 1.46 2.38 11.03
CA GLY A 77 1.61 1.84 9.69
C GLY A 77 2.23 2.86 8.71
N ALA A 78 2.30 2.43 7.45
CA ALA A 78 3.06 3.15 6.43
C ALA A 78 2.34 4.35 5.80
N GLY A 79 1.03 4.48 5.97
CA GLY A 79 0.28 5.60 5.40
C GLY A 79 0.32 5.63 3.86
N LEU A 80 0.47 4.48 3.20
CA LEU A 80 0.56 4.37 1.73
C LEU A 80 -0.68 4.93 1.03
N GLY A 81 -1.84 4.78 1.67
CA GLY A 81 -3.12 5.24 1.14
C GLY A 81 -3.67 4.36 0.02
N THR A 82 -4.77 4.81 -0.56
CA THR A 82 -5.54 4.06 -1.56
C THR A 82 -4.82 3.97 -2.91
N MET A 83 -4.00 4.97 -3.26
CA MET A 83 -3.46 5.18 -4.61
C MET A 83 -1.93 5.07 -4.65
N TRP A 84 -1.36 4.16 -3.87
CA TRP A 84 0.08 3.94 -3.77
C TRP A 84 0.73 3.28 -5.01
N GLY A 85 -0.09 2.81 -5.96
CA GLY A 85 0.30 2.51 -7.34
C GLY A 85 0.87 1.11 -7.58
N GLU A 86 0.93 0.73 -8.86
CA GLU A 86 1.34 -0.62 -9.28
C GLU A 86 2.82 -0.91 -9.01
N HIS A 87 3.70 0.05 -9.29
CA HIS A 87 5.14 -0.09 -9.11
C HIS A 87 5.49 -0.42 -7.66
N THR A 88 5.01 0.40 -6.71
CA THR A 88 5.16 0.15 -5.27
C THR A 88 4.55 -1.19 -4.86
N GLY A 89 3.42 -1.56 -5.49
CA GLY A 89 2.79 -2.87 -5.34
C GLY A 89 3.71 -4.04 -5.65
N ARG A 90 4.42 -3.96 -6.77
CA ARG A 90 5.39 -4.97 -7.20
C ARG A 90 6.59 -5.03 -6.27
N GLU A 91 7.19 -3.89 -5.95
CA GLU A 91 8.34 -3.82 -5.04
C GLU A 91 8.04 -4.48 -3.68
N PHE A 92 6.85 -4.24 -3.14
CA PHE A 92 6.43 -4.85 -1.86
C PHE A 92 6.29 -6.37 -1.94
N LEU A 93 5.84 -6.91 -3.07
CA LEU A 93 5.73 -8.35 -3.28
C LEU A 93 7.12 -8.98 -3.47
N GLU A 94 7.99 -8.33 -4.23
CA GLU A 94 9.37 -8.77 -4.46
C GLU A 94 10.18 -8.78 -3.15
N ASP A 95 10.11 -7.70 -2.37
CA ASP A 95 10.76 -7.60 -1.06
C ASP A 95 10.22 -8.62 -0.05
N ALA A 96 8.97 -9.04 -0.20
CA ALA A 96 8.39 -10.11 0.60
C ALA A 96 8.88 -11.50 0.19
N GLY A 97 9.50 -11.65 -0.98
CA GLY A 97 10.03 -12.90 -1.51
C GLY A 97 9.07 -13.65 -2.44
N PHE A 98 8.00 -13.01 -2.91
CA PHE A 98 7.16 -13.59 -3.96
C PHE A 98 7.88 -13.58 -5.30
N ILE A 99 7.54 -14.54 -6.16
CA ILE A 99 8.05 -14.66 -7.54
C ILE A 99 6.88 -14.67 -8.54
N ASP A 100 7.21 -14.67 -9.84
CA ASP A 100 6.25 -14.73 -10.96
C ASP A 100 5.11 -13.71 -10.85
N ILE A 101 5.43 -12.47 -10.48
CA ILE A 101 4.44 -11.43 -10.22
C ILE A 101 3.84 -10.93 -11.53
N GLN A 102 2.56 -11.22 -11.73
CA GLN A 102 1.74 -10.79 -12.85
C GLN A 102 0.69 -9.79 -12.38
N VAL A 103 0.36 -8.83 -13.26
CA VAL A 103 -0.72 -7.87 -13.03
C VAL A 103 -1.72 -8.00 -14.16
N ALA A 104 -2.97 -8.23 -13.79
CA ALA A 104 -4.08 -8.33 -14.71
C ALA A 104 -5.12 -7.24 -14.40
N ARG A 105 -5.93 -6.90 -15.40
CA ARG A 105 -7.12 -6.07 -15.25
C ARG A 105 -8.32 -6.87 -15.73
N MET A 106 -9.41 -6.81 -14.98
CA MET A 106 -10.65 -7.47 -15.36
C MET A 106 -11.37 -6.60 -16.40
N GLU A 107 -11.91 -7.23 -17.44
CA GLU A 107 -12.77 -6.52 -18.39
C GLU A 107 -13.99 -5.95 -17.66
N GLY A 108 -14.26 -4.66 -17.84
CA GLY A 108 -15.33 -3.93 -17.16
C GLY A 108 -14.98 -3.35 -15.79
N ASP A 109 -13.78 -3.61 -15.24
CA ASP A 109 -13.29 -2.97 -14.01
C ASP A 109 -12.08 -2.07 -14.31
N PRO A 110 -12.29 -0.76 -14.54
CA PRO A 110 -11.19 0.17 -14.76
C PRO A 110 -10.50 0.59 -13.45
N LEU A 111 -11.02 0.22 -12.29
CA LEU A 111 -10.58 0.75 -11.00
C LEU A 111 -9.57 -0.12 -10.29
N HIS A 112 -9.45 -1.40 -10.65
CA HIS A 112 -8.58 -2.33 -9.92
C HIS A 112 -7.55 -3.02 -10.81
N ASN A 113 -6.36 -3.13 -10.25
CA ASN A 113 -5.32 -4.04 -10.68
C ASN A 113 -5.38 -5.31 -9.83
N ILE A 114 -5.24 -6.46 -10.47
CA ILE A 114 -5.18 -7.77 -9.85
C ILE A 114 -3.74 -8.27 -9.92
N PHE A 115 -3.09 -8.42 -8.78
CA PHE A 115 -1.77 -9.01 -8.67
C PHE A 115 -1.90 -10.50 -8.38
N VAL A 116 -1.18 -11.31 -9.15
CA VAL A 116 -1.00 -12.74 -8.91
C VAL A 116 0.49 -13.01 -8.77
N SER A 117 0.89 -13.63 -7.67
CA SER A 117 2.29 -13.94 -7.39
C SER A 117 2.41 -15.29 -6.69
N THR A 118 3.52 -15.98 -6.86
CA THR A 118 3.72 -17.33 -6.33
C THR A 118 4.82 -17.36 -5.27
N LYS A 119 4.77 -18.37 -4.40
CA LYS A 119 5.86 -18.74 -3.51
C LYS A 119 6.73 -19.78 -4.21
N ARG A 120 8.06 -19.59 -4.16
CA ARG A 120 9.04 -20.59 -4.61
C ARG A 120 8.83 -21.96 -3.94
#